data_AF-A0AAN6V9G5-F1
#
_entry.id   AF-A0AAN6V9G5-F1
#
_cell.length_a   1.000
_cell.length_b   1.000
_cell.length_c   1.000
_cell.angle_alpha   90.00
_cell.angle_beta   90.00
_cell.angle_gamma   90.00
#
_symmetry.space_group_name_H-M   'P 1'
#
loop_
_entity.id
_entity.type
_entity.pdbx_description
1 polymer ?
#
loop_
_entity_poly.entity_id
_entity_poly.type
_entity_poly.pdbx_seq_one_letter_code
_entity_poly.pdbx_strand_id
1 'polypeptide(L)'
;MVFDFNWAAQIGNVRGESFGQYMENRDDVRAVAYTIYEIITRDLHYRDTTWEELSLNTILDMDEWTPHPDVVLDHPVAEYRAVLGAWLKARETGPQIAVYTDASEYIDWPKLEKLTVESDQGDGTTKQIRSWNTTLVRLARKEGRSIVKWQRPAANKLTSEDHLLANGELVAKA
;
A
#
# COMPACT_ATOMS: atom_id res chain seq x y z
N MET A 1 -7.87 9.18 1.65
CA MET A 1 -7.94 8.67 0.26
C MET A 1 -6.81 7.67 0.06
N VAL A 2 -7.10 6.46 -0.43
CA VAL A 2 -6.07 5.47 -0.79
C VAL A 2 -5.63 5.73 -2.23
N PHE A 3 -4.33 5.64 -2.52
CA PHE A 3 -3.72 5.94 -3.81
C PHE A 3 -2.57 4.97 -4.10
N ASP A 4 -1.84 5.17 -5.20
CA ASP A 4 -0.74 4.29 -5.65
C ASP A 4 -1.19 2.86 -5.97
N PHE A 5 -2.43 2.71 -6.47
CA PHE A 5 -2.97 1.41 -6.89
C PHE A 5 -2.15 0.73 -7.99
N ASN A 6 -1.24 1.43 -8.68
CA ASN A 6 -0.26 0.80 -9.55
C ASN A 6 0.79 -0.06 -8.79
N TRP A 7 0.71 -0.16 -7.47
CA TRP A 7 1.50 -1.06 -6.62
C TRP A 7 0.66 -2.17 -5.96
N ALA A 8 -0.65 -2.20 -6.22
CA ALA A 8 -1.51 -3.25 -5.72
C ALA A 8 -1.29 -4.58 -6.46
N ALA A 9 -1.72 -5.67 -5.83
CA ALA A 9 -1.70 -7.02 -6.40
C ALA A 9 -3.11 -7.61 -6.36
N GLN A 10 -3.43 -8.47 -7.33
CA GLN A 10 -4.65 -9.28 -7.29
C GLN A 10 -4.38 -10.56 -6.49
N ILE A 11 -5.20 -10.82 -5.47
CA ILE A 11 -5.13 -12.04 -4.67
C ILE A 11 -5.26 -13.27 -5.59
N GLY A 12 -4.36 -14.25 -5.41
CA GLY A 12 -4.34 -15.48 -6.19
C GLY A 12 -3.90 -15.33 -7.65
N ASN A 13 -3.56 -14.13 -8.12
CA ASN A 13 -3.01 -13.96 -9.47
C ASN A 13 -1.50 -14.27 -9.46
N VAL A 14 -1.18 -15.48 -9.88
CA VAL A 14 0.21 -16.00 -9.97
C VAL A 14 0.91 -15.57 -11.26
N ARG A 15 0.17 -15.02 -12.24
CA ARG A 15 0.72 -14.64 -13.54
C ARG A 15 1.19 -13.19 -13.48
N GLY A 16 2.43 -12.93 -13.90
CA GLY A 16 3.08 -11.61 -13.96
C GLY A 16 2.44 -10.62 -14.95
N GLU A 17 1.11 -10.54 -14.95
CA GLU A 17 0.27 -9.62 -15.71
C GLU A 17 -0.15 -8.42 -14.85
N SER A 18 0.00 -8.49 -13.52
CA SER A 18 -0.21 -7.38 -12.59
C SER A 18 1.08 -6.59 -12.31
N PHE A 19 0.90 -5.34 -11.89
CA PHE A 19 2.00 -4.42 -11.52
C PHE A 19 2.83 -4.90 -10.32
N GLY A 20 2.23 -5.71 -9.43
CA GLY A 20 2.88 -6.35 -8.30
C GLY A 20 2.59 -7.85 -8.27
N GLN A 21 3.55 -8.63 -7.77
CA GLN A 21 3.36 -10.05 -7.49
C GLN A 21 2.54 -10.18 -6.20
N TYR A 22 1.50 -11.02 -6.23
CA TYR A 22 0.79 -11.39 -5.02
C TYR A 22 1.74 -12.13 -4.08
N MET A 23 1.78 -11.67 -2.84
CA MET A 23 2.52 -12.28 -1.75
C MET A 23 1.52 -12.51 -0.63
N GLU A 24 1.30 -13.77 -0.27
CA GLU A 24 0.33 -14.15 0.76
C GLU A 24 0.62 -13.46 2.10
N ASN A 25 1.90 -13.28 2.40
CA ASN A 25 2.37 -12.57 3.57
C ASN A 25 2.39 -11.02 3.40
N ARG A 26 1.78 -10.44 2.38
CA ARG A 26 1.63 -8.99 2.19
C ARG A 26 0.17 -8.64 1.95
N ASP A 27 -0.58 -8.60 3.04
CA ASP A 27 -2.04 -8.40 3.03
C ASP A 27 -2.47 -7.01 3.55
N ASP A 28 -3.72 -6.67 3.22
CA ASP A 28 -4.35 -5.41 3.63
C ASP A 28 -4.70 -5.36 5.12
N VAL A 29 -4.93 -6.53 5.74
CA VAL A 29 -5.30 -6.64 7.16
C VAL A 29 -4.18 -6.11 8.05
N ARG A 30 -2.94 -6.55 7.81
CA ARG A 30 -1.75 -6.03 8.49
C ARG A 30 -1.51 -4.57 8.17
N ALA A 31 -1.60 -4.18 6.90
CA ALA A 31 -1.40 -2.79 6.51
C ALA A 31 -2.37 -1.83 7.23
N VAL A 32 -3.65 -2.21 7.38
CA VAL A 32 -4.65 -1.42 8.11
C VAL A 32 -4.31 -1.32 9.58
N ALA A 33 -4.00 -2.43 10.24
CA ALA A 33 -3.70 -2.45 11.67
C ALA A 33 -2.49 -1.55 12.01
N TYR A 34 -1.41 -1.67 11.24
CA TYR A 34 -0.23 -0.81 11.39
C TYR A 34 -0.51 0.65 11.02
N THR A 35 -1.32 0.92 10.00
CA THR A 35 -1.67 2.30 9.64
C THR A 35 -2.44 3.00 10.78
N ILE A 36 -3.37 2.31 11.43
CA ILE A 36 -4.12 2.89 12.57
C ILE A 36 -3.17 3.14 13.75
N TYR A 37 -2.29 2.17 14.06
CA TYR A 37 -1.24 2.35 15.06
C TYR A 37 -0.40 3.60 14.76
N GLU A 38 0.15 3.72 13.55
CA GLU A 38 0.97 4.86 13.12
C GLU A 38 0.23 6.21 13.17
N ILE A 39 -1.06 6.25 12.82
CA ILE A 39 -1.86 7.48 12.90
C ILE A 39 -1.97 7.94 14.37
N ILE A 40 -2.20 7.01 15.30
CA ILE A 40 -2.41 7.31 16.71
C ILE A 40 -1.07 7.67 17.39
N THR A 41 -0.04 6.85 17.20
CA THR A 41 1.22 6.96 17.96
C THR A 41 2.28 7.82 17.27
N ARG A 42 2.14 8.05 15.95
CA ARG A 42 3.20 8.58 15.07
C ARG A 42 4.51 7.78 15.12
N ASP A 43 4.53 6.58 15.70
CA ASP A 43 5.69 5.69 15.66
C ASP A 43 5.76 5.04 14.27
N LEU A 44 6.80 5.40 13.52
CA LEU A 44 7.04 4.92 12.16
C LEU A 44 8.10 3.82 12.08
N HIS A 45 8.58 3.28 13.21
CA HIS A 45 9.75 2.39 13.18
C HIS A 45 9.53 1.12 12.35
N TYR A 46 8.29 0.64 12.28
CA TYR A 46 7.94 -0.59 11.57
C TYR A 46 7.90 -0.43 10.04
N ARG A 47 8.03 0.79 9.51
CA ARG A 47 7.97 1.02 8.05
C ARG A 47 9.13 0.41 7.28
N ASP A 48 10.27 0.23 7.95
CA ASP A 48 11.47 -0.40 7.37
C ASP A 48 11.52 -1.90 7.64
N THR A 49 10.55 -2.46 8.39
CA THR A 49 10.44 -3.89 8.66
C THR A 49 9.89 -4.62 7.44
N THR A 50 10.44 -5.81 7.14
CA THR A 50 9.97 -6.62 6.03
C THR A 50 8.58 -7.21 6.31
N TRP A 51 7.79 -7.50 5.28
CA TRP A 51 6.44 -8.04 5.43
C TRP A 51 6.43 -9.46 6.03
N GLU A 52 7.53 -10.19 5.88
CA GLU A 52 7.80 -11.49 6.49
C GLU A 52 7.92 -11.40 8.02
N GLU A 53 8.53 -10.32 8.51
CA GLU A 53 8.80 -10.10 9.94
C GLU A 53 7.64 -9.36 10.63
N LEU A 54 6.79 -8.70 9.86
CA LEU A 54 5.68 -7.89 10.37
C LEU A 54 4.53 -8.76 10.87
N SER A 55 4.44 -8.92 12.20
CA SER A 55 3.36 -9.63 12.90
C SER A 55 2.32 -8.65 13.47
N LEU A 56 1.04 -9.02 13.46
CA LEU A 56 -0.01 -8.23 14.13
C LEU A 56 0.20 -8.14 15.65
N ASN A 57 0.69 -9.23 16.25
CA ASN A 57 0.88 -9.33 17.69
C ASN A 57 1.83 -8.25 18.23
N THR A 58 2.80 -7.83 17.40
CA THR A 58 3.75 -6.77 17.74
C THR A 58 3.07 -5.50 18.24
N ILE A 59 1.95 -5.09 17.64
CA ILE A 59 1.20 -3.90 18.04
C ILE A 59 -0.05 -4.24 18.87
N LEU A 60 -0.66 -5.41 18.68
CA LEU A 60 -1.90 -5.77 19.37
C LEU A 60 -1.67 -6.18 20.83
N ASP A 61 -0.53 -6.83 21.12
CA ASP A 61 -0.19 -7.31 22.46
C ASP A 61 0.42 -6.22 23.35
N MET A 62 0.63 -5.00 22.82
CA MET A 62 1.06 -3.86 23.62
C MET A 62 -0.03 -3.50 24.65
N ASP A 63 0.36 -3.29 25.91
CA ASP A 63 -0.60 -2.92 26.96
C ASP A 63 -1.37 -1.64 26.58
N GLU A 64 -0.68 -0.62 26.06
CA GLU A 64 -1.27 0.65 25.65
C GLU A 64 -0.62 1.20 24.38
N TRP A 65 -1.39 1.91 23.56
CA TRP A 65 -0.84 2.75 22.50
C TRP A 65 -0.81 4.19 23.00
N THR A 66 0.38 4.70 23.31
CA THR A 66 0.53 6.10 23.73
C THR A 66 0.30 7.01 22.52
N PRO A 67 -0.75 7.85 22.51
CA PRO A 67 -0.99 8.76 21.40
C PRO A 67 0.10 9.84 21.35
N HIS A 68 0.51 10.23 20.14
CA HIS A 68 1.44 11.34 19.98
C HIS A 68 0.80 12.66 20.45
N PRO A 69 1.55 13.60 21.08
CA PRO A 69 1.00 14.86 21.58
C PRO A 69 0.25 15.70 20.54
N ASP A 70 0.68 15.64 19.28
CA ASP A 70 0.04 16.36 18.16
C ASP A 70 -1.17 15.64 17.53
N VAL A 71 -1.52 14.44 18.03
CA VAL A 71 -2.66 13.67 17.53
C VAL A 71 -3.87 13.96 18.40
N VAL A 72 -4.87 14.63 17.81
CA VAL A 72 -6.17 14.89 18.45
C VAL A 72 -7.14 13.82 18.01
N LEU A 73 -7.57 12.99 18.97
CA LEU A 73 -8.58 11.97 18.76
C LEU A 73 -9.93 12.45 19.30
N ASP A 74 -11.01 12.04 18.63
CA ASP A 74 -12.37 12.33 19.09
C ASP A 74 -12.88 11.32 20.14
N HIS A 75 -12.17 10.21 20.31
CA HIS A 75 -12.44 9.15 21.28
C HIS A 75 -11.14 8.67 21.97
N PRO A 76 -11.23 7.95 23.10
CA PRO A 76 -10.08 7.30 23.70
C PRO A 76 -9.45 6.24 22.79
N VAL A 77 -8.12 6.08 22.85
CA VAL A 77 -7.37 5.05 22.11
C VAL A 77 -7.96 3.64 22.27
N ALA A 78 -8.44 3.31 23.47
CA ALA A 78 -9.04 2.01 23.77
C ALA A 78 -10.25 1.69 22.87
N GLU A 79 -11.04 2.69 22.49
CA GLU A 79 -12.20 2.49 21.61
C GLU A 79 -11.76 2.16 20.18
N TYR A 80 -10.75 2.86 19.64
CA TYR A 80 -10.19 2.51 18.33
C TYR A 80 -9.59 1.10 18.31
N ARG A 81 -8.88 0.71 19.39
CA ARG A 81 -8.34 -0.65 19.54
C ARG A 81 -9.46 -1.69 19.60
N ALA A 82 -10.56 -1.40 20.30
CA ALA A 82 -11.71 -2.29 20.35
C ALA A 82 -12.38 -2.47 18.98
N VAL A 83 -12.55 -1.38 18.22
CA VAL A 83 -13.10 -1.42 16.86
C VAL A 83 -12.17 -2.21 15.92
N LEU A 84 -10.86 -1.97 16.00
CA LEU A 84 -9.87 -2.73 15.22
C LEU A 84 -9.92 -4.22 15.57
N GLY A 85 -9.95 -4.58 16.86
CA GLY A 85 -10.05 -5.96 17.29
C GLY A 85 -11.32 -6.66 16.80
N ALA A 86 -12.46 -5.97 16.86
CA ALA A 86 -13.72 -6.49 16.32
C ALA A 86 -13.66 -6.69 14.80
N TRP A 87 -13.06 -5.74 14.08
CA TRP A 87 -12.87 -5.83 12.62
C TRP A 87 -11.94 -6.98 12.23
N LEU A 88 -10.81 -7.15 12.93
CA LEU A 88 -9.87 -8.27 12.73
C LEU A 88 -10.57 -9.61 12.92
N LYS A 89 -11.33 -9.76 14.01
CA LYS A 89 -12.12 -10.98 14.27
C LYS A 89 -13.16 -11.25 13.19
N ALA A 90 -13.80 -10.22 12.66
CA ALA A 90 -14.75 -10.36 11.57
C ALA A 90 -14.06 -10.79 10.26
N ARG A 91 -12.84 -10.28 10.00
CA ARG A 91 -12.02 -10.70 8.83
C ARG A 91 -11.55 -12.14 8.95
N GLU A 92 -11.19 -12.59 10.15
CA GLU A 92 -10.76 -13.97 10.41
C GLU A 92 -11.91 -14.98 10.27
N THR A 93 -13.09 -14.66 10.82
CA THR A 93 -14.24 -15.58 10.84
C THR A 93 -15.16 -15.47 9.62
N GLY A 94 -15.02 -14.41 8.83
CA GLY A 94 -15.81 -14.17 7.64
C GLY A 94 -15.41 -15.00 6.42
N PRO A 95 -16.12 -14.84 5.29
CA PRO A 95 -15.76 -15.46 4.02
C PRO A 95 -14.34 -15.06 3.60
N GLN A 96 -13.50 -16.06 3.34
CA GLN A 96 -12.13 -15.86 2.87
C GLN A 96 -12.10 -15.77 1.34
N ILE A 97 -11.42 -14.75 0.83
CA ILE A 97 -11.22 -14.52 -0.61
C ILE A 97 -9.90 -15.20 -0.98
N ALA A 98 -9.95 -16.30 -1.72
CA ALA A 98 -8.76 -17.05 -2.14
C ALA A 98 -8.22 -16.56 -3.48
N VAL A 99 -9.11 -16.12 -4.36
CA VAL A 99 -8.79 -15.43 -5.61
C VAL A 99 -9.62 -14.17 -5.72
N TYR A 100 -9.08 -13.13 -6.37
CA TYR A 100 -9.75 -11.83 -6.45
C TYR A 100 -11.19 -11.89 -7.01
N THR A 101 -11.50 -12.87 -7.87
CA THR A 101 -12.83 -13.08 -8.45
C THR A 101 -13.87 -13.61 -7.47
N ASP A 102 -13.47 -14.07 -6.28
CA ASP A 102 -14.39 -14.48 -5.23
C ASP A 102 -15.11 -13.27 -4.60
N ALA A 103 -14.57 -12.06 -4.75
CA ALA A 103 -15.21 -10.84 -4.32
C ALA A 103 -16.44 -10.52 -5.21
N SER A 104 -17.56 -10.15 -4.59
CA SER A 104 -18.80 -9.82 -5.30
C SER A 104 -18.65 -8.65 -6.29
N GLU A 105 -17.77 -7.70 -5.96
CA GLU A 105 -17.43 -6.54 -6.79
C GLU A 105 -15.92 -6.54 -7.09
N TYR A 106 -15.42 -7.63 -7.65
CA TYR A 106 -14.00 -7.71 -8.01
C TYR A 106 -13.63 -6.68 -9.10
N ILE A 107 -12.42 -6.16 -9.00
CA ILE A 107 -11.85 -5.24 -9.98
C ILE A 107 -10.96 -6.04 -10.93
N ASP A 108 -11.30 -6.00 -12.22
CA ASP A 108 -10.39 -6.45 -13.26
C ASP A 108 -9.37 -5.33 -13.54
N TRP A 109 -8.10 -5.70 -13.75
CA TRP A 109 -7.10 -4.71 -14.11
C TRP A 109 -7.34 -4.24 -15.55
N PRO A 110 -7.07 -2.96 -15.86
CA PRO A 110 -7.03 -2.54 -17.24
C PRO A 110 -6.04 -3.43 -18.01
N LYS A 111 -6.46 -3.93 -19.18
CA LYS A 111 -5.58 -4.63 -20.10
C LYS A 111 -4.55 -3.64 -20.61
N LEU A 112 -3.34 -3.72 -20.08
CA LEU A 112 -2.24 -2.88 -20.54
C LEU A 112 -1.53 -3.57 -21.69
N GLU A 113 -1.18 -2.79 -22.72
CA GLU A 113 -0.36 -3.30 -23.82
C GLU A 113 0.95 -3.90 -23.27
N LYS A 114 1.40 -5.03 -23.81
CA LYS A 114 2.65 -5.61 -23.34
C LYS A 114 3.79 -4.76 -23.89
N LEU A 115 4.52 -4.08 -23.02
CA LEU A 115 5.80 -3.47 -23.37
C LEU A 115 6.89 -4.52 -23.29
N THR A 116 7.45 -4.86 -24.44
CA THR A 116 8.66 -5.66 -24.51
C THR A 116 9.84 -4.72 -24.40
N VAL A 117 10.56 -4.79 -23.29
CA VAL A 117 11.84 -4.08 -23.16
C VAL A 117 12.96 -5.10 -23.10
N GLU A 118 13.98 -4.83 -23.91
CA GLU A 118 15.26 -5.51 -23.90
C GLU A 118 16.05 -5.02 -22.68
N SER A 119 16.18 -5.87 -21.66
CA SER A 119 17.11 -5.61 -20.57
C SER A 119 18.43 -6.32 -20.84
N ASP A 120 19.51 -5.56 -20.89
CA ASP A 120 20.87 -6.11 -20.83
C ASP A 120 21.18 -6.48 -19.37
N GLN A 121 21.46 -7.75 -19.11
CA GLN A 121 21.81 -8.24 -17.77
C GLN A 121 23.29 -8.04 -17.43
N GLY A 122 24.07 -7.37 -18.29
CA GLY A 122 25.49 -7.11 -18.10
C GLY A 122 26.40 -8.27 -18.50
N ASP A 123 25.81 -9.39 -18.93
CA ASP A 123 26.47 -10.58 -19.49
C ASP A 123 26.28 -10.69 -21.03
N GLY A 124 25.69 -9.66 -21.66
CA GLY A 124 25.34 -9.65 -23.08
C GLY A 124 24.05 -10.38 -23.42
N THR A 125 23.34 -10.93 -22.43
CA THR A 125 22.05 -11.60 -22.66
C THR A 125 20.91 -10.62 -22.57
N THR A 126 20.16 -10.49 -23.66
CA THR A 126 18.95 -9.66 -23.71
C THR A 126 17.73 -10.48 -23.30
N LYS A 127 17.02 -10.05 -22.25
CA LYS A 127 15.77 -10.69 -21.81
C LYS A 127 14.58 -9.79 -22.12
N GLN A 128 13.49 -10.39 -22.61
CA GLN A 128 12.20 -9.73 -22.68
C GLN A 128 11.59 -9.68 -21.27
N ILE A 129 11.55 -8.49 -20.66
CA ILE A 129 10.86 -8.31 -19.39
C ILE A 129 9.41 -7.95 -19.66
N ARG A 130 8.49 -8.77 -19.12
CA ARG A 130 7.06 -8.45 -19.01
C ARG A 130 6.78 -7.99 -17.59
N SER A 131 6.92 -6.70 -17.33
CA SER A 131 6.62 -6.14 -16.01
C SER A 131 6.36 -4.66 -16.13
N TRP A 132 5.13 -4.21 -15.86
CA TRP A 132 4.79 -2.79 -15.78
C TRP A 132 5.35 -2.17 -14.50
N ASN A 133 6.67 -2.15 -14.33
CA ASN A 133 7.32 -1.38 -13.28
C ASN A 133 7.35 0.12 -13.63
N THR A 134 7.79 0.95 -12.68
CA THR A 134 7.93 2.41 -12.87
C THR A 134 8.76 2.77 -14.11
N THR A 135 9.74 1.94 -14.48
CA THR A 135 10.56 2.11 -15.67
C THR A 135 9.76 1.93 -16.96
N LEU A 136 8.91 0.90 -17.06
CA LEU A 136 8.08 0.67 -18.25
C LEU A 136 6.99 1.72 -18.41
N VAL A 137 6.36 2.16 -17.32
CA VAL A 137 5.40 3.28 -17.36
C VAL A 137 6.08 4.55 -17.90
N ARG A 138 7.33 4.80 -17.49
CA ARG A 138 8.11 5.94 -18.00
C ARG A 138 8.42 5.81 -19.49
N LEU A 139 8.75 4.61 -19.98
CA LEU A 139 8.99 4.35 -21.40
C LEU A 139 7.71 4.50 -22.23
N ALA A 140 6.59 3.93 -21.76
CA ALA A 140 5.27 4.10 -22.38
C ALA A 140 4.92 5.58 -22.59
N ARG A 141 5.15 6.41 -21.55
CA ARG A 141 4.95 7.86 -21.62
C ARG A 141 5.83 8.52 -22.68
N LYS A 142 7.11 8.13 -22.77
CA LYS A 142 8.04 8.65 -23.78
C LYS A 142 7.58 8.31 -25.20
N GLU A 143 6.99 7.13 -25.40
CA GLU A 143 6.44 6.68 -26.69
C GLU A 143 5.04 7.25 -26.99
N GLY A 144 4.49 8.10 -26.11
CA GLY A 144 3.15 8.69 -26.31
C GLY A 144 1.99 7.72 -26.11
N ARG A 145 2.23 6.56 -25.46
CA ARG A 145 1.19 5.57 -25.20
C ARG A 145 0.26 5.99 -24.06
N SER A 146 -1.01 5.59 -24.17
CA SER A 146 -2.00 5.78 -23.12
C SER A 146 -1.67 4.95 -21.89
N ILE A 147 -1.67 5.59 -20.72
CA ILE A 147 -1.45 4.94 -19.43
C ILE A 147 -2.49 5.42 -18.41
N VAL A 148 -2.91 4.54 -17.51
CA VAL A 148 -3.78 4.95 -16.40
C VAL A 148 -2.92 5.55 -15.28
N LYS A 149 -3.26 6.76 -14.84
CA LYS A 149 -2.53 7.48 -13.79
C LYS A 149 -3.13 7.15 -12.41
N TRP A 150 -2.68 6.03 -11.83
CA TRP A 150 -3.02 5.64 -10.45
C TRP A 150 -2.04 6.14 -9.39
N GLN A 151 -0.93 6.72 -9.83
CA GLN A 151 0.13 7.24 -8.96
C GLN A 151 -0.34 8.50 -8.24
N ARG A 152 0.09 8.66 -7.00
CA ARG A 152 0.02 9.96 -6.32
C ARG A 152 0.72 11.04 -7.18
N PRO A 153 0.26 12.29 -7.15
CA PRO A 153 1.02 13.41 -7.69
C PRO A 153 2.46 13.36 -7.15
N ALA A 154 3.42 13.86 -7.94
CA ALA A 154 4.80 13.98 -7.45
C ALA A 154 4.76 14.64 -6.07
N ALA A 155 5.56 14.12 -5.13
CA ALA A 155 5.75 14.79 -3.86
C ALA A 155 6.34 16.17 -4.19
N ASN A 156 5.46 17.17 -4.25
CA ASN A 156 5.87 18.54 -4.45
C ASN A 156 6.76 18.92 -3.26
N LYS A 157 7.58 19.95 -3.46
CA LYS A 157 8.65 20.51 -2.61
C LYS A 157 8.25 20.78 -1.15
N LEU A 158 7.84 19.75 -0.41
CA LEU A 158 7.59 19.79 1.01
C LEU A 158 8.95 19.58 1.68
N THR A 159 9.33 20.54 2.50
CA THR A 159 10.46 20.47 3.40
C THR A 159 10.05 19.76 4.68
N SER A 160 11.01 19.38 5.53
CA SER A 160 10.72 18.84 6.86
C SER A 160 9.97 19.81 7.78
N GLU A 161 9.90 21.09 7.40
CA GLU A 161 9.17 22.13 8.15
C GLU A 161 7.71 22.28 7.71
N ASP A 162 7.28 21.61 6.64
CA ASP A 162 5.94 21.72 6.10
C ASP A 162 5.01 20.68 6.74
N HIS A 163 3.92 21.15 7.36
CA HIS A 163 2.90 20.28 7.94
C HIS A 163 1.71 20.19 6.98
N LEU A 164 1.41 18.97 6.53
CA LEU A 164 0.28 18.70 5.65
C LEU A 164 -0.82 17.96 6.42
N LEU A 165 -2.05 18.46 6.33
CA LEU A 165 -3.23 17.77 6.82
C LEU A 165 -3.56 16.57 5.92
N ALA A 166 -4.31 15.60 6.47
CA ALA A 166 -4.73 14.40 5.73
C ALA A 166 -5.63 14.70 4.52
N ASN A 167 -6.25 15.89 4.48
CA ASN A 167 -7.04 16.39 3.34
C ASN A 167 -6.18 17.06 2.24
N GLY A 168 -4.86 17.17 2.44
CA GLY A 168 -3.93 17.78 1.50
C GLY A 168 -3.74 19.29 1.68
N GLU A 169 -4.29 19.90 2.74
CA GLU A 169 -4.06 21.30 3.07
C GLU A 169 -2.75 21.50 3.83
N LEU A 170 -2.00 22.55 3.47
CA LEU A 170 -0.80 22.98 4.19
C LEU A 170 -1.20 23.78 5.42
N VAL A 171 -0.67 23.41 6.57
CA VAL A 171 -0.80 24.19 7.81
C VAL A 171 0.31 25.23 7.82
N ALA A 172 -0.05 26.52 7.81
CA ALA A 172 0.91 27.59 8.00
C ALA A 172 1.50 27.52 9.43
N LYS A 173 2.79 27.85 9.57
CA LYS A 173 3.46 27.95 10.89
C LYS A 173 2.59 28.76 11.87
N ALA A 174 2.46 28.23 13.09
CA ALA A 174 2.07 29.03 14.26
C ALA A 174 3.21 29.99 14.64
#